data_AF-A0A5J6WWL2-F1
#
_entry.id   AF-A0A5J6WWL2-F1
#
_cell.length_a   1.000
_cell.length_b   1.000
_cell.length_c   1.000
_cell.angle_alpha   90.00
_cell.angle_beta   90.00
_cell.angle_gamma   90.00
#
_symmetry.space_group_name_H-M   'P 1'
#
loop_
_entity.id
_entity.type
_entity.pdbx_description
1 polymer ?
#
loop_
_entity_poly.entity_id
_entity_poly.type
_entity_poly.pdbx_seq_one_letter_code
_entity_poly.pdbx_strand_id
1 'polypeptide(L)'
;MDHYLDIRVLPDPEFGQVELLNALYAKLHRVLPSLTQGRVGVSFPAHRRTLGECLRLHGTLADLLNLTEVNWLQGMRDYIHIGEPAQVPATARFRVVRRVQAKSAHNKRRRSVAKGWLSEEEALTRIPDTQQKAMSLPYAEMHSLSTQSRMRLYIEHGPLLDKPVVGTFNAYGLSATTTIPWF
;
A
#
# COMPACT_ATOMS: atom_id res chain seq x y z
N MET A 1 14.65 -4.27 -10.91
CA MET A 1 14.42 -3.22 -9.89
C MET A 1 15.75 -2.98 -9.21
N ASP A 2 16.48 -2.00 -9.71
CA ASP A 2 17.87 -1.69 -9.35
C ASP A 2 18.00 -0.26 -8.78
N HIS A 3 16.92 0.53 -8.84
CA HIS A 3 16.84 1.87 -8.29
C HIS A 3 15.68 1.99 -7.31
N TYR A 4 15.78 2.98 -6.44
CA TYR A 4 14.72 3.40 -5.54
C TYR A 4 14.58 4.91 -5.51
N LEU A 5 13.42 5.37 -5.05
CA LEU A 5 13.11 6.77 -4.81
C LEU A 5 12.39 6.89 -3.46
N ASP A 6 12.88 7.74 -2.58
CA ASP A 6 12.23 8.02 -1.30
C ASP A 6 11.38 9.29 -1.38
N ILE A 7 10.13 9.18 -0.94
CA ILE A 7 9.23 10.30 -0.70
C ILE A 7 8.95 10.33 0.79
N ARG A 8 9.30 11.44 1.45
CA ARG A 8 9.14 11.62 2.90
C ARG A 8 8.09 12.67 3.17
N VAL A 9 7.18 12.37 4.08
CA VAL A 9 6.23 13.35 4.63
C VAL A 9 6.97 14.27 5.59
N LEU A 10 6.75 15.58 5.46
CA LEU A 10 7.30 16.58 6.35
C LEU A 10 6.38 16.80 7.55
N PRO A 11 6.92 17.10 8.74
CA PRO A 11 6.12 17.53 9.88
C PRO A 11 5.38 18.83 9.55
N ASP A 12 4.09 18.88 9.89
CA ASP A 12 3.23 20.04 9.65
C ASP A 12 2.35 20.29 10.89
N PRO A 13 2.12 21.56 11.28
CA PRO A 13 1.31 21.88 12.45
C PRO A 13 -0.20 21.67 12.22
N GLU A 14 -0.68 21.69 10.98
CA GLU A 14 -2.10 21.56 10.63
C GLU A 14 -2.46 20.09 10.34
N PHE A 15 -1.55 19.33 9.72
CA PHE A 15 -1.81 17.97 9.28
C PHE A 15 -0.98 16.91 10.02
N GLY A 16 -1.65 15.81 10.37
CA GLY A 16 -0.97 14.65 10.96
C GLY A 16 -0.14 13.87 9.94
N GLN A 17 1.03 13.37 10.35
CA GLN A 17 1.92 12.55 9.50
C GLN A 17 1.19 11.38 8.81
N VAL A 18 0.33 10.67 9.56
CA VAL A 18 -0.44 9.53 9.04
C VAL A 18 -1.43 9.96 7.97
N GLU A 19 -2.05 11.13 8.13
CA GLU A 19 -3.01 11.68 7.16
C GLU A 19 -2.32 12.07 5.86
N LEU A 20 -1.18 12.76 5.94
CA LEU A 20 -0.37 13.13 4.79
C LEU A 20 0.16 11.90 4.04
N LEU A 21 0.62 10.88 4.75
CA LEU A 21 1.06 9.63 4.11
C LEU A 21 -0.11 8.90 3.43
N ASN A 22 -1.28 8.86 4.07
CA ASN A 22 -2.49 8.30 3.48
C ASN A 22 -2.87 9.02 2.18
N ALA A 23 -2.83 10.36 2.19
CA ALA A 23 -3.11 11.18 1.02
C ALA A 23 -2.07 10.97 -0.10
N LEU A 24 -0.79 10.92 0.25
CA LEU A 24 0.31 10.62 -0.67
C LEU A 24 0.11 9.27 -1.35
N TYR A 25 -0.14 8.23 -0.56
CA TYR A 25 -0.28 6.88 -1.08
C TYR A 25 -1.57 6.70 -1.90
N ALA A 26 -2.66 7.37 -1.51
CA ALA A 26 -3.89 7.41 -2.30
C ALA A 26 -3.68 8.06 -3.67
N LYS A 27 -2.87 9.13 -3.75
CA LYS A 27 -2.51 9.75 -5.03
C LYS A 27 -1.63 8.81 -5.87
N LEU A 28 -0.64 8.17 -5.27
CA LEU A 28 0.23 7.22 -5.98
C LEU A 28 -0.57 6.08 -6.62
N HIS A 29 -1.48 5.46 -5.87
CA HIS A 29 -2.26 4.32 -6.39
C HIS A 29 -2.98 4.68 -7.70
N ARG A 30 -3.41 5.94 -7.87
CA ARG A 30 -4.22 6.35 -9.02
C ARG A 30 -3.41 6.35 -10.30
N VAL A 31 -2.11 6.66 -10.22
CA VAL A 31 -1.23 6.78 -11.37
C VAL A 31 -0.37 5.55 -11.60
N LEU A 32 -0.16 4.73 -10.56
CA LEU A 32 0.72 3.56 -10.65
C LEU A 32 0.33 2.57 -11.76
N PRO A 33 -0.97 2.18 -11.94
CA PRO A 33 -1.36 1.21 -12.97
C PRO A 33 -1.10 1.70 -14.39
N SER A 34 -1.37 2.98 -14.67
CA SER A 34 -1.20 3.55 -16.00
C SER A 34 0.26 3.79 -16.36
N LEU A 35 1.08 4.22 -15.41
CA LEU A 35 2.47 4.60 -15.69
C LEU A 35 3.45 3.41 -15.65
N THR A 36 3.20 2.44 -14.78
CA THR A 36 4.20 1.39 -14.47
C THR A 36 3.75 -0.01 -14.84
N GLN A 37 2.45 -0.23 -15.06
CA GLN A 37 1.87 -1.53 -15.41
C GLN A 37 2.34 -2.68 -14.49
N GLY A 38 2.54 -2.39 -13.19
CA GLY A 38 2.97 -3.37 -12.20
C GLY A 38 4.48 -3.62 -12.13
N ARG A 39 5.31 -2.78 -12.76
CA ARG A 39 6.78 -2.85 -12.67
C ARG A 39 7.37 -2.14 -11.45
N VAL A 40 6.61 -1.24 -10.82
CA VAL A 40 7.04 -0.49 -9.64
C VAL A 40 6.40 -1.06 -8.38
N GLY A 41 7.26 -1.37 -7.41
CA GLY A 41 6.88 -1.81 -6.08
C GLY A 41 7.00 -0.68 -5.06
N VAL A 42 6.32 -0.81 -3.93
CA VAL A 42 6.42 0.14 -2.82
C VAL A 42 6.82 -0.55 -1.53
N SER A 43 7.47 0.20 -0.67
CA SER A 43 7.73 -0.20 0.71
C SER A 43 7.67 1.00 1.64
N PHE A 44 7.62 0.71 2.93
CA PHE A 44 7.59 1.72 3.98
C PHE A 44 8.75 1.47 4.93
N PRO A 45 9.94 2.08 4.72
CA PRO A 45 11.13 1.82 5.51
C PRO A 45 10.96 2.12 7.01
N ALA A 46 10.19 3.16 7.33
CA ALA A 46 9.94 3.61 8.70
C ALA A 46 8.74 2.92 9.38
N HIS A 47 8.22 1.83 8.83
CA HIS A 47 7.00 1.20 9.36
C HIS A 47 7.21 0.63 10.77
N ARG A 48 6.23 0.86 11.65
CA ARG A 48 6.11 0.26 12.99
C ARG A 48 4.64 -0.06 13.25
N ARG A 49 4.02 0.64 14.20
CA ARG A 49 2.55 0.61 14.43
C ARG A 49 1.80 1.28 13.28
N THR A 50 2.39 2.30 12.67
CA THR A 50 1.92 2.97 11.44
C THR A 50 2.89 2.66 10.30
N LEU A 51 2.59 3.15 9.09
CA LEU A 51 3.49 3.04 7.94
C LEU A 51 4.72 3.99 8.02
N GLY A 52 4.75 4.92 8.98
CA GLY A 52 5.84 5.89 9.16
C GLY A 52 5.80 7.06 8.16
N GLU A 53 6.81 7.93 8.16
CA GLU A 53 6.87 9.09 7.25
C GLU A 53 7.34 8.79 5.82
N CYS A 54 7.94 7.62 5.58
CA CYS A 54 8.67 7.36 4.33
C CYS A 54 7.97 6.32 3.45
N LEU A 55 7.64 6.75 2.24
CA LEU A 55 7.21 5.90 1.14
C LEU A 55 8.37 5.73 0.16
N ARG A 56 8.88 4.50 0.02
CA ARG A 56 9.93 4.16 -0.94
C ARG A 56 9.34 3.47 -2.15
N LEU A 57 9.65 3.98 -3.33
CA LEU A 57 9.33 3.36 -4.61
C LEU A 57 10.54 2.56 -5.09
N HIS A 58 10.29 1.40 -5.69
CA HIS A 58 11.30 0.51 -6.22
C HIS A 58 11.01 0.24 -7.68
N GLY A 59 12.00 0.37 -8.56
CA GLY A 59 11.77 0.25 -10.00
C GLY A 59 13.07 0.22 -10.80
N THR A 60 12.93 0.37 -12.11
CA THR A 60 14.05 0.78 -12.96
C THR A 60 14.20 2.30 -12.87
N LEU A 61 15.38 2.84 -13.19
CA LEU A 61 15.58 4.28 -13.26
C LEU A 61 14.53 4.96 -14.17
N ALA A 62 14.26 4.37 -15.34
CA ALA A 62 13.29 4.89 -16.30
C ALA A 62 11.85 4.93 -15.74
N ASP A 63 11.39 3.85 -15.08
CA ASP A 63 10.05 3.84 -14.47
C ASP A 63 9.92 4.88 -13.34
N LEU A 64 10.99 5.09 -12.56
CA LEU A 64 11.01 6.08 -11.48
C LEU A 64 11.04 7.52 -12.01
N LEU A 65 11.83 7.79 -13.05
CA LEU A 65 11.86 9.10 -13.69
C LEU A 65 10.50 9.47 -14.29
N ASN A 66 9.85 8.52 -14.98
CA ASN A 66 8.50 8.72 -15.51
C ASN A 66 7.50 9.10 -14.39
N LEU A 67 7.62 8.47 -13.21
CA LEU A 67 6.80 8.84 -12.05
C LEU A 67 7.10 10.24 -11.50
N THR A 68 8.34 10.75 -11.63
CA THR A 68 8.69 12.10 -11.20
C THR A 68 8.28 13.18 -12.20
N GLU A 69 8.23 12.85 -13.50
CA GLU A 69 7.84 13.77 -14.57
C GLU A 69 6.32 14.06 -14.57
N VAL A 70 5.51 13.08 -14.18
CA VAL A 70 4.06 13.25 -14.07
C VAL A 70 3.71 14.06 -12.82
N ASN A 71 2.96 15.15 -12.97
CA ASN A 71 2.56 16.02 -11.87
C ASN A 71 1.40 15.44 -11.01
N TRP A 72 1.53 14.21 -10.50
CA TRP A 72 0.51 13.56 -9.66
C TRP A 72 0.56 14.00 -8.19
N LEU A 73 1.63 14.69 -7.80
CA LEU A 73 1.86 15.24 -6.46
C LEU A 73 1.35 16.67 -6.29
N GLN A 74 0.54 17.16 -7.23
CA GLN A 74 -0.08 18.48 -7.12
C GLN A 74 -0.86 18.62 -5.80
N GLY A 75 -0.61 19.72 -5.08
CA GLY A 75 -1.19 20.00 -3.76
C GLY A 75 -0.56 19.23 -2.58
N MET A 76 0.48 18.42 -2.81
CA MET A 76 1.23 17.73 -1.75
C MET A 76 2.68 18.19 -1.62
N ARG A 77 3.18 18.98 -2.59
CA ARG A 77 4.61 19.33 -2.69
C ARG A 77 5.13 20.08 -1.46
N ASP A 78 4.31 20.87 -0.79
CA ASP A 78 4.70 21.61 0.41
C ASP A 78 4.81 20.71 1.64
N TYR A 79 4.18 19.53 1.61
CA TYR A 79 4.12 18.58 2.73
C TYR A 79 5.05 17.38 2.56
N ILE A 80 5.80 17.32 1.47
CA ILE A 80 6.67 16.19 1.16
C ILE A 80 8.04 16.63 0.67
N HIS A 81 9.04 15.82 0.95
CA HIS A 81 10.34 15.88 0.31
C HIS A 81 10.51 14.66 -0.60
N ILE A 82 10.81 14.90 -1.86
CA ILE A 82 11.08 13.87 -2.87
C ILE A 82 12.61 13.83 -3.05
N GLY A 83 13.22 12.68 -2.79
CA GLY A 83 14.64 12.48 -3.09
C GLY A 83 14.90 12.34 -4.59
N GLU A 84 16.13 12.04 -4.96
CA GLU A 84 16.46 11.67 -6.34
C GLU A 84 16.46 10.13 -6.49
N PRO A 85 16.16 9.60 -7.69
CA PRO A 85 16.32 8.17 -7.95
C PRO A 85 17.78 7.76 -7.73
N ALA A 86 18.00 6.76 -6.87
CA ALA A 86 19.32 6.28 -6.52
C ALA A 86 19.43 4.76 -6.68
N GLN A 87 20.65 4.25 -6.88
CA GLN A 87 20.90 2.82 -6.98
C GLN A 87 20.67 2.12 -5.65
N VAL A 88 20.11 0.92 -5.73
CA VAL A 88 19.94 0.03 -4.57
C VAL A 88 21.33 -0.43 -4.09
N PRO A 89 21.63 -0.35 -2.77
CA PRO A 89 22.90 -0.83 -2.24
C PRO A 89 23.12 -2.32 -2.53
N ALA A 90 24.35 -2.71 -2.85
CA ALA A 90 24.71 -4.12 -3.10
C ALA A 90 24.49 -5.04 -1.89
N THR A 91 24.43 -4.48 -0.68
CA THR A 91 24.19 -5.18 0.58
C THR A 91 22.71 -5.34 0.94
N ALA A 92 21.79 -4.85 0.09
CA ALA A 92 20.36 -4.92 0.36
C ALA A 92 19.87 -6.37 0.43
N ARG A 93 19.05 -6.66 1.45
CA ARG A 93 18.25 -7.89 1.49
C ARG A 93 16.94 -7.66 0.74
N PHE A 94 16.10 -8.69 0.66
CA PHE A 94 14.84 -8.63 -0.07
C PHE A 94 13.68 -9.01 0.84
N ARG A 95 12.49 -8.43 0.62
CA ARG A 95 11.28 -8.91 1.29
C ARG A 95 10.05 -8.63 0.43
N VAL A 96 8.99 -9.38 0.72
CA VAL A 96 7.67 -9.13 0.12
C VAL A 96 6.97 -8.04 0.93
N VAL A 97 6.28 -7.12 0.26
CA VAL A 97 5.35 -6.17 0.90
C VAL A 97 3.96 -6.41 0.31
N ARG A 98 3.07 -6.97 1.12
CA ARG A 98 1.77 -7.49 0.66
C ARG A 98 0.61 -6.81 1.35
N ARG A 99 -0.51 -6.75 0.62
CA ARG A 99 -1.81 -6.41 1.22
C ARG A 99 -2.33 -7.62 2.01
N VAL A 100 -2.79 -7.38 3.24
CA VAL A 100 -3.51 -8.37 4.04
C VAL A 100 -4.97 -7.97 4.16
N GLN A 101 -5.88 -8.91 3.96
CA GLN A 101 -7.32 -8.67 4.09
C GLN A 101 -7.91 -9.69 5.06
N ALA A 102 -8.50 -9.21 6.15
CA ALA A 102 -9.41 -10.02 6.94
C ALA A 102 -10.78 -10.06 6.24
N LYS A 103 -11.43 -11.22 6.29
CA LYS A 103 -12.81 -11.33 5.82
C LYS A 103 -13.73 -10.59 6.80
N SER A 104 -14.34 -9.50 6.36
CA SER A 104 -15.37 -8.77 7.12
C SER A 104 -16.61 -9.64 7.34
N ALA A 105 -17.16 -9.64 8.56
CA ALA A 105 -18.41 -10.32 8.86
C ALA A 105 -19.57 -9.75 8.03
N HIS A 106 -19.66 -8.43 7.91
CA HIS A 106 -20.65 -7.74 7.07
C HIS A 106 -20.58 -8.19 5.59
N ASN A 107 -19.39 -8.20 4.99
CA ASN A 107 -19.24 -8.62 3.59
C ASN A 107 -19.54 -10.11 3.39
N LYS A 108 -19.22 -10.97 4.37
CA LYS A 108 -19.62 -12.38 4.35
C LYS A 108 -21.14 -12.54 4.42
N ARG A 109 -21.83 -11.79 5.29
CA ARG A 109 -23.29 -11.79 5.39
C ARG A 109 -23.94 -11.39 4.07
N ARG A 110 -23.59 -10.21 3.55
CA ARG A 110 -24.09 -9.72 2.25
C ARG A 110 -23.86 -10.72 1.12
N ARG A 111 -22.68 -11.34 1.05
CA ARG A 111 -22.37 -12.35 0.03
C ARG A 111 -23.20 -13.62 0.19
N SER A 112 -23.42 -14.08 1.43
CA SER A 112 -24.19 -15.31 1.69
C SER A 112 -25.66 -15.14 1.34
N VAL A 113 -26.24 -13.98 1.67
CA VAL A 113 -27.62 -13.62 1.30
C VAL A 113 -27.74 -13.46 -0.22
N ALA A 114 -26.84 -12.71 -0.86
CA ALA A 114 -26.86 -12.50 -2.31
C ALA A 114 -26.67 -13.79 -3.13
N LYS A 115 -26.06 -14.83 -2.53
CA LYS A 115 -25.90 -16.16 -3.14
C LYS A 115 -27.05 -17.12 -2.81
N GLY A 116 -28.03 -16.69 -2.01
CA GLY A 116 -29.15 -17.51 -1.56
C GLY A 116 -28.77 -18.63 -0.59
N TRP A 117 -27.59 -18.55 0.04
CA TRP A 117 -27.11 -19.57 0.97
C TRP A 117 -27.75 -19.46 2.36
N LEU A 118 -28.14 -18.24 2.74
CA LEU A 118 -28.74 -17.91 4.05
C LEU A 118 -29.77 -16.79 3.84
N SER A 119 -30.80 -16.78 4.68
CA SER A 119 -31.64 -15.58 4.86
C SER A 119 -30.85 -14.47 5.58
N GLU A 120 -31.38 -13.25 5.62
CA GLU A 120 -30.74 -12.13 6.34
C GLU A 120 -30.59 -12.42 7.85
N GLU A 121 -31.64 -12.97 8.46
CA GLU A 121 -31.67 -13.35 9.87
C GLU A 121 -30.69 -14.50 10.19
N GLU A 122 -30.63 -15.51 9.32
CA GLU A 122 -29.69 -16.62 9.44
C GLU A 122 -28.24 -16.15 9.28
N ALA A 123 -27.99 -15.20 8.37
CA ALA A 123 -26.67 -14.64 8.16
C ALA A 123 -26.18 -13.84 9.38
N LEU A 124 -27.06 -13.07 10.04
CA LEU A 124 -26.75 -12.37 11.29
C LEU A 124 -26.37 -13.35 12.41
N THR A 125 -27.12 -14.44 12.54
CA THR A 125 -26.93 -15.45 13.59
C THR A 125 -25.67 -16.30 13.36
N ARG A 126 -25.45 -16.79 12.12
CA ARG A 126 -24.33 -17.68 11.79
C ARG A 126 -23.01 -16.96 11.59
N ILE A 127 -23.04 -15.66 11.32
CA ILE A 127 -21.86 -14.83 11.09
C ILE A 127 -21.90 -13.62 12.04
N PRO A 128 -21.72 -13.85 13.36
CA PRO A 128 -21.65 -12.76 14.33
C PRO A 128 -20.41 -11.90 14.09
N ASP A 129 -20.45 -10.65 14.54
CA ASP A 129 -19.35 -9.71 14.39
C ASP A 129 -18.08 -10.16 15.13
N THR A 130 -18.20 -11.01 16.14
CA THR A 130 -17.08 -11.65 16.84
C THR A 130 -16.20 -12.52 15.94
N GLN A 131 -16.69 -12.97 14.78
CA GLN A 131 -15.87 -13.67 13.79
C GLN A 131 -14.91 -12.74 13.04
N GLN A 132 -15.09 -11.41 13.15
CA GLN A 132 -14.19 -10.45 12.52
C GLN A 132 -12.92 -10.33 13.35
N LYS A 133 -11.82 -10.89 12.84
CA LYS A 133 -10.51 -10.74 13.47
C LYS A 133 -10.06 -9.28 13.42
N ALA A 134 -9.69 -8.74 14.57
CA ALA A 134 -9.00 -7.46 14.65
C ALA A 134 -7.65 -7.54 13.92
N MET A 135 -7.36 -6.54 13.11
CA MET A 135 -6.10 -6.44 12.37
C MET A 135 -5.19 -5.45 13.10
N SER A 136 -4.03 -5.92 13.56
CA SER A 136 -3.02 -5.10 14.24
C SER A 136 -1.90 -4.62 13.30
N LEU A 137 -2.03 -4.89 12.00
CA LEU A 137 -1.06 -4.47 10.99
C LEU A 137 -1.16 -2.96 10.71
N PRO A 138 -0.06 -2.31 10.32
CA PRO A 138 -0.13 -0.96 9.80
C PRO A 138 -0.99 -0.94 8.54
N TYR A 139 -1.69 0.17 8.31
CA TYR A 139 -2.57 0.33 7.16
C TYR A 139 -2.49 1.74 6.61
N ALA A 140 -2.80 1.85 5.32
CA ALA A 140 -3.16 3.13 4.72
C ALA A 140 -4.68 3.25 4.66
N GLU A 141 -5.24 4.37 5.11
CA GLU A 141 -6.66 4.66 4.94
C GLU A 141 -6.88 5.45 3.66
N MET A 142 -7.78 4.98 2.81
CA MET A 142 -8.05 5.60 1.51
C MET A 142 -9.55 5.76 1.30
N HIS A 143 -9.93 6.88 0.69
CA HIS A 143 -11.26 7.10 0.16
C HIS A 143 -11.36 6.50 -1.24
N SER A 144 -12.16 5.44 -1.37
CA SER A 144 -12.46 4.84 -2.67
C SER A 144 -13.41 5.77 -3.44
N LEU A 145 -12.99 6.22 -4.62
CA LEU A 145 -13.84 7.05 -5.49
C LEU A 145 -15.01 6.25 -6.08
N SER A 146 -14.81 4.96 -6.38
CA SER A 146 -15.84 4.11 -6.98
C SER A 146 -16.94 3.69 -6.01
N THR A 147 -16.60 3.52 -4.73
CA THR A 147 -17.56 3.06 -3.71
C THR A 147 -17.92 4.14 -2.69
N GLN A 148 -17.32 5.33 -2.80
CA GLN A 148 -17.42 6.44 -1.85
C GLN A 148 -17.18 6.01 -0.38
N SER A 149 -16.44 4.91 -0.18
CA SER A 149 -16.24 4.31 1.13
C SER A 149 -14.80 4.51 1.60
N ARG A 150 -14.64 4.66 2.92
CA ARG A 150 -13.33 4.59 3.57
C ARG A 150 -12.90 3.12 3.64
N MET A 151 -11.72 2.85 3.10
CA MET A 151 -11.12 1.52 3.11
C MET A 151 -9.75 1.58 3.77
N ARG A 152 -9.50 0.63 4.67
CA ARG A 152 -8.17 0.38 5.24
C ARG A 152 -7.44 -0.68 4.42
N LEU A 153 -6.28 -0.31 3.91
CA LEU A 153 -5.36 -1.19 3.20
C LEU A 153 -4.27 -1.65 4.17
N TYR A 154 -4.50 -2.77 4.86
CA TYR A 154 -3.50 -3.35 5.76
C TYR A 154 -2.33 -3.89 4.95
N ILE A 155 -1.12 -3.52 5.37
CA ILE A 155 0.13 -3.85 4.70
C ILE A 155 0.99 -4.64 5.67
N GLU A 156 1.52 -5.76 5.18
CA GLU A 156 2.50 -6.56 5.90
C GLU A 156 3.79 -6.59 5.10
N HIS A 157 4.90 -6.32 5.79
CA HIS A 157 6.22 -6.59 5.26
C HIS A 157 6.68 -7.96 5.76
N GLY A 158 6.89 -8.88 4.83
CA GLY A 158 7.27 -10.27 5.10
C GLY A 158 8.70 -10.43 5.64
N PRO A 159 9.17 -11.66 5.88
CA PRO A 159 10.53 -11.91 6.34
C PRO A 159 11.59 -11.43 5.33
N LEU A 160 12.80 -11.18 5.83
CA LEU A 160 13.95 -10.88 4.97
C LEU A 160 14.45 -12.16 4.28
N LEU A 161 14.80 -12.01 3.01
CA LEU A 161 15.27 -13.03 2.10
C LEU A 161 16.60 -12.58 1.48
N ASP A 162 17.45 -13.53 1.12
CA ASP A 162 18.76 -13.23 0.55
C ASP A 162 18.73 -13.08 -0.98
N LYS A 163 17.70 -13.63 -1.62
CA LYS A 163 17.56 -13.62 -3.08
C LYS A 163 16.27 -12.90 -3.50
N PRO A 164 16.31 -12.12 -4.59
CA PRO A 164 15.12 -11.50 -5.13
C PRO A 164 14.22 -12.54 -5.81
N VAL A 165 12.91 -12.30 -5.73
CA VAL A 165 11.89 -12.99 -6.52
C VAL A 165 11.27 -11.98 -7.48
N VAL A 166 11.44 -12.22 -8.78
CA VAL A 166 10.91 -11.38 -9.85
C VAL A 166 9.41 -11.70 -10.05
N GLY A 167 8.64 -10.65 -10.33
CA GLY A 167 7.22 -10.74 -10.60
C GLY A 167 6.63 -9.35 -10.79
N THR A 168 5.31 -9.24 -10.68
CA THR A 168 4.59 -7.98 -10.83
C THR A 168 4.02 -7.50 -9.50
N PHE A 169 3.69 -6.21 -9.45
CA PHE A 169 2.97 -5.59 -8.35
C PHE A 169 1.55 -5.26 -8.78
N ASN A 170 0.64 -5.24 -7.81
CA ASN A 170 -0.74 -4.81 -8.04
C ASN A 170 -0.85 -3.28 -8.17
N ALA A 171 -2.07 -2.77 -8.32
CA ALA A 171 -2.35 -1.33 -8.45
C ALA A 171 -1.89 -0.46 -7.26
N TYR A 172 -1.53 -1.07 -6.13
CA TYR A 172 -1.01 -0.39 -4.94
C TYR A 172 0.53 -0.53 -4.82
N GLY A 173 1.20 -1.15 -5.79
CA GLY A 173 2.64 -1.42 -5.73
C GLY A 173 3.00 -2.54 -4.75
N LEU A 174 2.04 -3.38 -4.38
CA LEU A 174 2.20 -4.48 -3.43
C LEU A 174 2.17 -5.82 -4.16
N SER A 175 2.86 -6.82 -3.62
CA SER A 175 2.82 -8.20 -4.14
C SER A 175 2.85 -9.18 -2.99
N ALA A 176 2.31 -10.38 -3.20
CA ALA A 176 2.42 -11.49 -2.24
C ALA A 176 3.64 -12.39 -2.50
N THR A 177 4.29 -12.23 -3.64
CA THR A 177 5.37 -13.11 -4.12
C THR A 177 6.59 -12.32 -4.57
N THR A 178 6.39 -11.20 -5.26
CA THR A 178 7.47 -10.34 -5.75
C THR A 178 8.14 -9.63 -4.58
N THR A 179 9.47 -9.67 -4.54
CA THR A 179 10.23 -9.01 -3.50
C THR A 179 10.70 -7.62 -3.92
N ILE A 180 10.78 -6.71 -2.96
CA ILE A 180 11.49 -5.44 -3.10
C ILE A 180 12.82 -5.50 -2.32
N PRO A 181 13.85 -4.74 -2.74
CA PRO A 181 15.04 -4.50 -1.92
C PRO A 181 14.71 -3.81 -0.60
N TRP A 182 15.41 -4.17 0.46
CA TRP A 182 15.20 -3.67 1.81
C TRP A 182 16.53 -3.30 2.47
N PHE A 183 16.61 -2.04 2.93
CA PHE A 183 17.75 -1.40 3.57
C PHE A 183 17.30 -0.17 4.36
#